data_AF-A0A523UM58-F1
#
_entry.id   AF-A0A523UM58-F1
#
_cell.length_a   1.000
_cell.length_b   1.000
_cell.length_c   1.000
_cell.angle_alpha   90.00
_cell.angle_beta   90.00
_cell.angle_gamma   90.00
#
_symmetry.space_group_name_H-M   'P 1'
#
loop_
_entity.id
_entity.type
_entity.pdbx_description
1 polymer ?
#
loop_
_entity_poly.entity_id
_entity_poly.type
_entity_poly.pdbx_seq_one_letter_code
_entity_poly.pdbx_strand_id
1 'polypeptide(L)'
;MLRTIAEINERIKRGKVVVVTAEEVIDLAKEKGISKATEKVDVVTTGTFGPMCSSGAFLNTGHSKPRIKLGGGKVYLNDVPVYTGIAAVDLFLGATAIPDDDPRNKFYPGEFNYGGGHVIEELVAGKDVRLVATAYGTDCYPR
;
A
#
# COMPACT_ATOMS: atom_id res chain seq x y z
N MET A 1 0.84 10.37 29.83
CA MET A 1 1.36 11.19 28.70
C MET A 1 1.13 10.38 27.44
N LEU A 2 0.53 10.96 26.40
CA LEU A 2 0.35 10.25 25.12
C LEU A 2 1.71 10.20 24.40
N ARG A 3 2.08 9.02 23.89
CA ARG A 3 3.28 8.87 23.04
C ARG A 3 3.09 9.65 21.75
N THR A 4 4.15 10.29 21.30
CA THR A 4 4.19 10.96 20.00
C THR A 4 4.40 9.94 18.87
N ILE A 5 3.98 10.31 17.64
CA ILE A 5 4.23 9.50 16.44
C ILE A 5 5.73 9.26 16.22
N ALA A 6 6.57 10.25 16.52
CA ALA A 6 8.02 10.14 16.41
C ALA A 6 8.59 9.04 17.34
N GLU A 7 8.11 8.97 18.58
CA GLU A 7 8.52 7.94 19.54
C GLU A 7 8.04 6.55 19.13
N ILE A 8 6.80 6.44 18.62
CA ILE A 8 6.25 5.17 18.09
C ILE A 8 7.11 4.68 16.92
N ASN A 9 7.45 5.54 15.97
CA ASN A 9 8.30 5.20 14.83
C ASN A 9 9.70 4.74 15.25
N GLU A 10 10.32 5.37 16.26
CA GLU A 10 11.59 4.90 16.82
C GLU A 10 11.48 3.52 17.48
N ARG A 11 10.37 3.24 18.17
CA ARG A 11 10.11 1.91 18.76
C ARG A 11 9.91 0.85 17.68
N ILE A 12 9.24 1.17 16.57
CA ILE A 12 9.07 0.29 15.41
C ILE A 12 10.46 -0.07 14.85
N LYS A 13 11.31 0.93 14.55
CA LYS A 13 12.67 0.70 14.03
C LYS A 13 13.54 -0.15 14.96
N ARG A 14 13.34 -0.04 16.28
CA ARG A 14 14.08 -0.79 17.30
C ARG A 14 13.48 -2.16 17.61
N GLY A 15 12.35 -2.53 17.00
CA GLY A 15 11.63 -3.77 17.31
C GLY A 15 11.05 -3.83 18.73
N LYS A 16 10.79 -2.66 19.35
CA LYS A 16 10.25 -2.53 20.72
C LYS A 16 8.79 -2.05 20.75
N VAL A 17 8.15 -1.96 19.59
CA VAL A 17 6.76 -1.56 19.45
C VAL A 17 5.84 -2.65 20.01
N VAL A 18 4.85 -2.25 20.81
CA VAL A 18 3.78 -3.11 21.28
C VAL A 18 2.58 -2.89 20.36
N VAL A 19 2.34 -3.87 19.49
CA VAL A 19 1.24 -3.89 18.54
C VAL A 19 0.18 -4.86 19.05
N VAL A 20 -1.08 -4.45 19.07
CA VAL A 20 -2.22 -5.30 19.45
C VAL A 20 -3.34 -5.15 18.43
N THR A 21 -4.23 -6.12 18.35
CA THR A 21 -5.44 -6.04 17.53
C THR A 21 -6.53 -5.20 18.19
N ALA A 22 -7.54 -4.81 17.41
CA ALA A 22 -8.74 -4.16 17.91
C ALA A 22 -9.51 -5.02 18.93
N GLU A 23 -9.44 -6.34 18.83
CA GLU A 23 -10.05 -7.26 19.80
C GLU A 23 -9.23 -7.30 21.10
N GLU A 24 -7.90 -7.43 20.99
CA GLU A 24 -6.99 -7.48 22.14
C GLU A 24 -7.03 -6.20 22.99
N VAL A 25 -7.14 -5.02 22.36
CA VAL A 25 -7.18 -3.75 23.10
C VAL A 25 -8.46 -3.60 23.93
N ILE A 26 -9.58 -4.16 23.48
CA ILE A 26 -10.86 -4.13 24.20
C ILE A 26 -10.72 -4.91 25.51
N ASP A 27 -10.13 -6.10 25.47
CA ASP A 27 -9.95 -6.92 26.66
C ASP A 27 -8.89 -6.34 27.60
N LEU A 28 -7.81 -5.77 27.06
CA LEU A 28 -6.80 -5.06 27.85
C LEU A 28 -7.41 -3.86 28.61
N ALA A 29 -8.32 -3.13 27.97
CA ALA A 29 -9.03 -2.01 28.59
C ALA A 29 -10.00 -2.46 29.68
N LYS A 30 -10.70 -3.60 29.50
CA LYS A 30 -11.58 -4.19 30.53
C LYS A 30 -10.79 -4.65 31.76
N GLU A 31 -9.64 -5.29 31.56
CA GLU A 31 -8.84 -5.86 32.65
C GLU A 31 -8.08 -4.78 33.43
N LYS A 32 -7.46 -3.82 32.73
CA LYS A 32 -6.47 -2.89 33.31
C LYS A 32 -6.95 -1.44 33.39
N GLY A 33 -8.08 -1.14 32.76
CA GLY A 33 -8.57 0.22 32.58
C GLY A 33 -7.88 0.94 31.42
N ILE A 34 -8.60 1.88 30.82
CA ILE A 34 -8.17 2.62 29.62
C ILE A 34 -6.81 3.29 29.81
N SER A 35 -6.57 3.95 30.96
CA SER A 35 -5.32 4.66 31.20
C SER A 35 -4.09 3.74 31.12
N LYS A 36 -4.14 2.56 31.75
CA LYS A 36 -3.02 1.60 31.76
C LYS A 36 -2.87 0.88 30.42
N ALA A 37 -3.98 0.66 29.71
CA ALA A 37 -3.95 0.09 28.36
C ALA A 37 -3.20 1.01 27.39
N THR A 38 -3.54 2.30 27.39
CA THR A 38 -2.90 3.34 26.55
C THR A 38 -1.41 3.54 26.88
N GLU A 39 -0.99 3.32 28.13
CA GLU A 39 0.43 3.36 28.50
C GLU A 39 1.23 2.17 27.97
N LYS A 40 0.60 1.05 27.64
CA LYS A 40 1.29 -0.17 27.20
C LYS A 40 1.30 -0.34 25.69
N VAL A 41 0.19 -0.01 25.03
CA VAL A 41 -0.01 -0.20 23.59
C VAL A 41 0.59 0.95 22.80
N ASP A 42 1.35 0.65 21.75
CA ASP A 42 1.88 1.65 20.82
C ASP A 42 1.02 1.77 19.56
N VAL A 43 0.55 0.65 19.03
CA VAL A 43 -0.25 0.58 17.80
C VAL A 43 -1.40 -0.39 18.00
N VAL A 44 -2.61 0.02 17.63
CA VAL A 44 -3.77 -0.88 17.50
C VAL A 44 -3.98 -1.15 16.03
N THR A 45 -3.90 -2.42 15.62
CA THR A 45 -4.25 -2.86 14.28
C THR A 45 -5.71 -3.27 14.24
N THR A 46 -6.47 -2.65 13.34
CA THR A 46 -7.83 -3.08 13.02
C THR A 46 -7.86 -3.65 11.62
N GLY A 47 -8.76 -4.59 11.38
CA GLY A 47 -8.99 -5.20 10.08
C GLY A 47 -10.43 -5.64 9.99
N THR A 48 -11.01 -5.51 8.80
CA THR A 48 -12.29 -6.14 8.47
C THR A 48 -12.06 -7.07 7.29
N PHE A 49 -12.70 -8.24 7.31
CA PHE A 49 -12.71 -9.14 6.17
C PHE A 49 -14.14 -9.21 5.65
N GLY A 50 -14.35 -8.63 4.48
CA GLY A 50 -15.63 -8.64 3.80
C GLY A 50 -15.43 -8.43 2.29
N PRO A 51 -16.41 -8.81 1.47
CA PRO A 51 -16.41 -8.45 0.06
C PRO A 51 -16.51 -6.93 -0.07
N MET A 52 -15.36 -6.27 -0.22
CA MET A 52 -15.25 -4.82 -0.31
C MET A 52 -15.11 -4.41 -1.78
N CYS A 53 -16.12 -3.71 -2.29
CA CYS A 53 -15.97 -2.94 -3.53
C CYS A 53 -14.93 -1.82 -3.32
N SER A 54 -14.24 -1.43 -4.39
CA SER A 54 -13.24 -0.35 -4.36
C SER A 54 -11.95 -0.67 -3.58
N SER A 55 -11.46 -1.90 -3.69
CA SER A 55 -10.16 -2.32 -3.12
C SER A 55 -8.97 -1.90 -4.00
N GLY A 56 -7.87 -1.48 -3.38
CA GLY A 56 -6.64 -1.08 -4.08
C GLY A 56 -5.51 -0.69 -3.12
N ALA A 57 -4.35 -0.33 -3.68
CA ALA A 57 -3.18 0.11 -2.94
C ALA A 57 -2.73 1.49 -3.41
N PHE A 58 -2.47 2.38 -2.45
CA PHE A 58 -1.86 3.68 -2.69
C PHE A 58 -0.38 3.60 -2.35
N LEU A 59 0.48 3.93 -3.31
CA LEU A 59 1.92 3.69 -3.24
C LEU A 59 2.69 4.99 -3.51
N ASN A 60 3.74 5.25 -2.74
CA ASN A 60 4.75 6.26 -3.04
C ASN A 60 6.08 5.56 -3.31
N THR A 61 6.65 5.76 -4.50
CA THR A 61 7.89 5.09 -4.90
C THR A 61 9.16 5.79 -4.42
N GLY A 62 9.02 7.01 -3.87
CA GLY A 62 10.14 7.91 -3.63
C GLY A 62 10.77 8.42 -4.94
N HIS A 63 11.79 9.26 -4.82
CA HIS A 63 12.55 9.73 -5.97
C HIS A 63 13.89 9.00 -6.08
N SER A 64 14.30 8.69 -7.32
CA SER A 64 15.68 8.36 -7.65
C SER A 64 16.56 9.62 -7.72
N LYS A 65 17.85 9.44 -8.03
CA LYS A 65 18.78 10.50 -8.42
C LYS A 65 19.29 10.23 -9.84
N PRO A 66 18.96 11.06 -10.85
CA PRO A 66 18.12 12.26 -10.78
C PRO A 66 16.66 11.94 -10.46
N ARG A 67 15.89 12.96 -10.04
CA ARG A 67 14.47 12.80 -9.70
C ARG A 67 13.68 12.33 -10.92
N ILE A 68 12.75 11.41 -10.69
CA ILE A 68 11.83 10.87 -11.69
C ILE A 68 10.43 11.47 -11.55
N LYS A 69 9.69 11.47 -12.66
CA LYS A 69 8.26 11.76 -12.70
C LYS A 69 7.49 10.58 -13.28
N LEU A 70 6.52 10.12 -12.51
CA LEU A 70 5.50 9.15 -12.87
C LEU A 70 4.16 9.84 -13.16
N GLY A 71 3.92 10.96 -12.44
CA GLY A 71 2.66 11.68 -12.48
C GLY A 71 2.27 12.17 -13.88
N GLY A 72 1.06 11.82 -14.33
CA GLY A 72 0.57 12.13 -15.67
C GLY A 72 1.23 11.32 -16.80
N GLY A 73 2.02 10.31 -16.45
CA GLY A 73 2.58 9.33 -17.39
C GLY A 73 1.79 8.02 -17.43
N LYS A 74 2.31 7.05 -18.20
CA LYS A 74 1.85 5.66 -18.21
C LYS A 74 2.79 4.81 -17.37
N VAL A 75 2.24 4.14 -16.36
CA VAL A 75 3.03 3.33 -15.42
C VAL A 75 2.37 1.97 -15.24
N TYR A 76 3.22 0.95 -15.12
CA TYR A 76 2.84 -0.44 -14.95
C TYR A 76 3.64 -1.08 -13.81
N LEU A 77 2.98 -1.95 -13.05
CA LEU A 77 3.58 -2.84 -12.07
C LEU A 77 3.34 -4.27 -12.51
N ASN A 78 4.40 -5.02 -12.86
CA ASN A 78 4.28 -6.36 -13.48
C ASN A 78 3.26 -6.38 -14.63
N ASP A 79 3.35 -5.39 -15.52
CA ASP A 79 2.48 -5.20 -16.69
C ASP A 79 1.00 -4.88 -16.37
N VAL A 80 0.66 -4.70 -15.09
CA VAL A 80 -0.64 -4.21 -14.65
C VAL A 80 -0.63 -2.68 -14.58
N PRO A 81 -1.57 -1.98 -15.25
CA PRO A 81 -1.61 -0.52 -15.25
C PRO A 81 -1.95 0.05 -13.87
N VAL A 82 -1.33 1.18 -13.52
CA VAL A 82 -1.63 1.96 -12.31
C VAL A 82 -2.06 3.38 -12.64
N TYR A 83 -2.86 3.97 -11.77
CA TYR A 83 -3.29 5.36 -11.88
C TYR A 83 -2.20 6.31 -11.37
N THR A 84 -1.87 7.33 -12.17
CA THR A 84 -0.74 8.24 -11.96
C THR A 84 -1.16 9.70 -11.81
N GLY A 85 -2.47 9.98 -11.70
CA GLY A 85 -3.01 11.35 -11.67
C GLY A 85 -2.85 12.09 -10.34
N ILE A 86 -1.99 11.61 -9.44
CA ILE A 86 -1.96 12.04 -8.03
C ILE A 86 -0.85 13.05 -7.77
N ALA A 87 0.41 12.66 -7.98
CA ALA A 87 1.57 13.53 -7.78
C ALA A 87 2.78 13.03 -8.62
N ALA A 88 3.98 13.54 -8.34
CA ALA A 88 5.16 13.20 -9.11
C ALA A 88 5.54 11.71 -9.05
N VAL A 89 5.41 11.04 -7.90
CA VAL A 89 5.85 9.65 -7.67
C VAL A 89 4.82 8.80 -6.90
N ASP A 90 3.58 9.27 -6.86
CA ASP A 90 2.45 8.60 -6.23
C ASP A 90 1.62 7.82 -7.27
N LEU A 91 1.21 6.62 -6.90
CA LEU A 91 0.50 5.67 -7.74
C LEU A 91 -0.69 5.09 -6.97
N PHE A 92 -1.78 4.79 -7.69
CA PHE A 92 -2.87 4.00 -7.15
C PHE A 92 -3.13 2.76 -8.03
N LEU A 93 -3.02 1.59 -7.43
CA LEU A 93 -3.26 0.30 -8.06
C LEU A 93 -4.62 -0.25 -7.61
N GLY A 94 -5.56 -0.41 -8.54
CA GLY A 94 -6.84 -1.06 -8.25
C GLY A 94 -6.68 -2.58 -8.18
N ALA A 95 -7.32 -3.24 -7.21
CA ALA A 95 -7.24 -4.69 -7.06
C ALA A 95 -7.83 -5.47 -8.26
N THR A 96 -8.73 -4.84 -9.02
CA THR A 96 -9.33 -5.40 -10.24
C THR A 96 -8.65 -4.93 -11.53
N ALA A 97 -7.54 -4.21 -11.44
CA ALA A 97 -6.75 -3.85 -12.62
C ALA A 97 -6.22 -5.13 -13.27
N ILE A 98 -6.19 -5.17 -14.60
CA ILE A 98 -5.70 -6.31 -15.38
C ILE A 98 -4.74 -5.79 -16.45
N PRO A 99 -3.79 -6.60 -16.93
CA PRO A 99 -2.93 -6.24 -18.05
C PRO A 99 -3.73 -5.75 -19.26
N ASP A 100 -3.16 -4.81 -20.03
CA ASP A 100 -3.83 -4.21 -21.18
C ASP A 100 -4.18 -5.26 -22.26
N ASP A 101 -3.34 -6.28 -22.39
CA ASP A 101 -3.41 -7.39 -23.35
C ASP A 101 -4.15 -8.63 -22.83
N ASP A 102 -4.70 -8.59 -21.61
CA ASP A 102 -5.49 -9.68 -21.05
C ASP A 102 -6.68 -10.03 -21.99
N PRO A 103 -6.92 -11.32 -22.29
CA PRO A 103 -7.98 -11.74 -23.20
C PRO A 103 -9.38 -11.46 -22.63
N ARG A 104 -9.50 -11.15 -21.34
CA ARG A 104 -10.75 -10.87 -20.63
C ARG A 104 -11.75 -11.99 -20.92
N ASN A 105 -13.01 -11.64 -21.11
CA ASN A 105 -14.06 -12.57 -21.52
C ASN A 105 -14.15 -12.76 -23.04
N LYS A 106 -13.08 -12.55 -23.81
CA LYS A 106 -13.08 -12.86 -25.26
C LYS A 106 -13.37 -14.34 -25.51
N PHE A 107 -12.88 -15.21 -24.62
CA PHE A 107 -13.31 -16.60 -24.50
C PHE A 107 -13.87 -16.78 -23.09
N TYR A 108 -15.16 -17.10 -22.97
CA TYR A 108 -15.83 -17.16 -21.68
C TYR A 108 -15.80 -18.59 -21.08
N PRO A 109 -15.48 -18.75 -19.78
CA PRO A 109 -15.05 -17.71 -18.83
C PRO A 109 -13.59 -17.30 -19.06
N GLY A 110 -13.28 -16.01 -18.92
CA GLY A 110 -11.90 -15.52 -18.96
C GLY A 110 -11.05 -16.13 -17.84
N GLU A 111 -9.75 -16.30 -18.08
CA GLU A 111 -8.84 -16.94 -17.13
C GLU A 111 -8.43 -16.01 -15.98
N PHE A 112 -8.27 -14.70 -16.24
CA PHE A 112 -7.89 -13.69 -15.26
C PHE A 112 -6.68 -14.08 -14.39
N ASN A 113 -5.64 -14.65 -15.02
CA ASN A 113 -4.50 -15.28 -14.35
C ASN A 113 -3.66 -14.31 -13.49
N TYR A 114 -3.67 -13.01 -13.81
CA TYR A 114 -2.86 -12.02 -13.12
C TYR A 114 -3.49 -10.63 -13.19
N GLY A 115 -3.25 -9.80 -12.17
CA GLY A 115 -3.88 -8.49 -12.04
C GLY A 115 -3.48 -7.76 -10.76
N GLY A 116 -4.16 -6.66 -10.46
CA GLY A 116 -3.78 -5.77 -9.38
C GLY A 116 -3.84 -6.41 -8.00
N GLY A 117 -4.81 -7.30 -7.75
CA GLY A 117 -4.88 -8.07 -6.51
C GLY A 117 -3.65 -8.96 -6.31
N HIS A 118 -3.15 -9.57 -7.38
CA HIS A 118 -1.92 -10.37 -7.36
C HIS A 118 -0.70 -9.50 -7.07
N VAL A 119 -0.56 -8.35 -7.75
CA VAL A 119 0.55 -7.41 -7.48
C VAL A 119 0.52 -6.92 -6.02
N ILE A 120 -0.66 -6.65 -5.46
CA ILE A 120 -0.79 -6.26 -4.05
C ILE A 120 -0.36 -7.39 -3.11
N GLU A 121 -0.77 -8.63 -3.38
CA GLU A 121 -0.33 -9.81 -2.62
C GLU A 121 1.19 -9.95 -2.63
N GLU A 122 1.83 -9.79 -3.79
CA GLU A 122 3.27 -9.92 -3.95
C GLU A 122 4.03 -8.83 -3.17
N LEU A 123 3.55 -7.59 -3.20
CA LEU A 123 4.12 -6.49 -2.41
C LEU A 123 4.00 -6.76 -0.91
N VAL A 124 2.86 -7.26 -0.44
CA VAL A 124 2.65 -7.63 0.98
C VAL A 124 3.54 -8.80 1.38
N ALA A 125 3.76 -9.76 0.48
CA ALA A 125 4.67 -10.88 0.67
C ALA A 125 6.16 -10.50 0.61
N GLY A 126 6.48 -9.22 0.33
CA GLY A 126 7.85 -8.73 0.24
C GLY A 126 8.61 -9.18 -1.02
N LYS A 127 7.89 -9.55 -2.08
CA LYS A 127 8.48 -9.89 -3.38
C LYS A 127 8.81 -8.62 -4.17
N ASP A 128 9.82 -8.71 -5.02
CA ASP A 128 10.16 -7.65 -5.97
C ASP A 128 9.10 -7.54 -7.08
N VAL A 129 8.74 -6.30 -7.44
CA VAL A 129 7.78 -5.99 -8.51
C VAL A 129 8.45 -5.10 -9.56
N ARG A 130 8.27 -5.41 -10.84
CA ARG A 130 8.83 -4.63 -11.95
C ARG A 130 8.00 -3.38 -12.19
N LEU A 131 8.61 -2.22 -12.02
CA LEU A 131 8.04 -0.93 -12.39
C LEU A 131 8.52 -0.52 -13.79
N VAL A 132 7.57 -0.26 -14.69
CA VAL A 132 7.82 0.31 -16.02
C VAL A 132 7.05 1.62 -16.13
N ALA A 133 7.74 2.71 -16.52
CA ALA A 133 7.16 4.03 -16.55
C ALA A 133 7.60 4.81 -17.79
N THR A 134 6.66 5.54 -18.38
CA THR A 134 6.89 6.50 -19.45
C THR A 134 6.16 7.80 -19.12
N ALA A 135 6.91 8.89 -19.00
CA ALA A 135 6.39 10.23 -18.73
C ALA A 135 7.18 11.30 -19.48
N TYR A 136 6.71 12.54 -19.42
CA TYR A 136 7.43 13.70 -19.95
C TYR A 136 8.32 14.31 -18.86
N GLY A 137 9.50 14.80 -19.26
CA GLY A 137 10.42 15.50 -18.37
C GLY A 137 9.97 16.94 -18.05
N THR A 138 10.42 17.47 -16.93
CA THR A 138 10.30 18.87 -16.53
C THR A 138 11.59 19.37 -15.88
N ASP A 139 11.72 20.67 -15.61
CA ASP A 139 12.89 21.23 -14.92
C ASP A 139 13.16 20.57 -13.54
N CYS A 140 12.09 20.26 -12.81
CA CYS A 140 12.17 19.59 -11.51
C CYS A 140 12.39 18.07 -11.62
N TYR A 141 12.04 17.50 -12.78
CA TYR A 141 12.03 16.05 -13.04
C TYR A 141 12.57 15.77 -14.45
N PRO A 142 13.89 15.81 -14.65
CA PRO A 142 14.49 15.81 -15.98
C PRO A 142 14.44 14.45 -16.70
N ARG A 143 13.87 13.41 -16.07
CA ARG A 143 13.70 12.06 -16.62
C ARG A 143 12.26 11.58 -16.45
#